data_AF-A0AAD7ILH2-F1
#
_entry.id   AF-A0AAD7ILH2-F1
#
_cell.length_a   1.000
_cell.length_b   1.000
_cell.length_c   1.000
_cell.angle_alpha   90.00
_cell.angle_beta   90.00
_cell.angle_gamma   90.00
#
_symmetry.space_group_name_H-M   'P 1'
#
loop_
_entity.id
_entity.type
_entity.pdbx_description
1 polymer ?
#
loop_
_entity_poly.entity_id
_entity_poly.type
_entity_poly.pdbx_seq_one_letter_code
_entity_poly.pdbx_strand_id
1 'polypeptide(L)'
;MITMRGAERPSKVQWTRPFLPPLEPLAQEASRKMFFDIVDDGHSTEEVDQILGLTDNMPLSINLLAHAVDMEGCSAILARWKREHTSVISEGYDRRSNLEISISLSLASPRITSTPDTQELLSLLSILPDGLSDVELRQSNFSVQDIFECKRALLRTALAYLDDHKRLKVLVPVREYMAKFLPPTEEMITPLLKHLQELLQAYIINGGKQSAALYVQRLTLNYTNIQNIIQNGLYMGHPNLADSISCTSHFILFNSNIGKAAMPLVDKVLTLGARTHAHEIHVR
;
A
#
# COMPACT_ATOMS: atom_id res chain seq x y z
N MET A 1 12.62 -0.98 26.05
CA MET A 1 12.26 -1.82 24.89
C MET A 1 13.34 -1.63 23.83
N ILE A 2 14.01 -2.70 23.38
CA ILE A 2 15.00 -2.64 22.31
C ILE A 2 14.31 -3.16 21.05
N THR A 3 14.16 -2.34 20.03
CA THR A 3 13.61 -2.76 18.74
C THR A 3 14.73 -2.81 17.71
N MET A 4 14.80 -3.91 16.95
CA MET A 4 15.75 -4.06 15.84
C MET A 4 15.02 -3.73 14.55
N ARG A 5 15.61 -2.87 13.72
CA ARG A 5 15.08 -2.53 12.39
C ARG A 5 16.16 -2.75 11.33
N GLY A 6 15.78 -3.45 10.27
CA GLY A 6 16.68 -3.84 9.19
C GLY A 6 16.83 -5.36 9.08
N ALA A 7 17.02 -5.84 7.85
CA ALA A 7 17.20 -7.25 7.54
C ALA A 7 18.69 -7.68 7.59
N GLU A 8 19.59 -6.72 7.83
CA GLU A 8 21.03 -6.94 7.81
C GLU A 8 21.57 -7.26 9.21
N ARG A 9 22.34 -8.35 9.28
CA ARG A 9 22.94 -8.81 10.53
C ARG A 9 24.10 -7.88 10.93
N PRO A 10 24.19 -7.45 12.20
CA PRO A 10 25.37 -6.77 12.72
C PRO A 10 26.68 -7.46 12.31
N SER A 11 27.60 -6.67 11.76
CA SER A 11 28.94 -7.14 11.40
C SER A 11 29.78 -7.40 12.66
N LYS A 12 30.81 -8.25 12.54
CA LYS A 12 31.75 -8.62 13.62
C LYS A 12 31.18 -9.51 14.74
N VAL A 13 29.99 -10.10 14.55
CA VAL A 13 29.41 -11.12 15.44
C VAL A 13 29.42 -12.47 14.72
N GLN A 14 29.81 -13.54 15.44
CA GLN A 14 29.72 -14.91 14.94
C GLN A 14 28.28 -15.41 15.09
N TRP A 15 27.49 -15.29 14.03
CA TRP A 15 26.09 -15.73 14.00
C TRP A 15 25.99 -17.24 13.92
N THR A 16 25.12 -17.83 14.73
CA THR A 16 24.79 -19.26 14.73
C THR A 16 24.30 -19.69 13.35
N ARG A 17 24.70 -20.90 12.91
CA ARG A 17 24.30 -21.47 11.62
C ARG A 17 23.41 -22.72 11.81
N PRO A 18 22.38 -22.94 10.97
CA PRO A 18 21.98 -22.10 9.84
C PRO A 18 21.44 -20.74 10.30
N PHE A 19 21.60 -19.72 9.45
CA PHE A 19 21.13 -18.40 9.79
C PHE A 19 19.61 -18.41 9.95
N LEU A 20 19.13 -17.79 11.04
CA LEU A 20 17.72 -17.53 11.18
C LEU A 20 17.23 -16.63 10.03
N PRO A 21 16.07 -16.95 9.43
CA PRO A 21 15.46 -16.07 8.44
C PRO A 21 15.13 -14.70 9.07
N PRO A 22 14.96 -13.64 8.26
CA PRO A 22 14.43 -12.37 8.75
C PRO A 22 13.13 -12.59 9.53
N LEU A 23 12.89 -11.78 10.56
CA LEU A 23 11.63 -11.83 11.30
C LEU A 23 10.49 -11.36 10.39
N GLU A 24 9.64 -12.31 10.02
CA GLU A 24 8.41 -12.07 9.28
C GLU A 24 7.29 -11.64 10.24
N PRO A 25 6.22 -10.99 9.73
CA PRO A 25 4.98 -10.85 10.49
C PRO A 25 4.48 -12.21 11.00
N LEU A 26 3.70 -12.21 12.08
CA LEU A 26 3.21 -13.45 12.67
C LEU A 26 2.28 -14.19 11.69
N ALA A 27 2.32 -15.52 11.72
CA ALA A 27 1.28 -16.33 11.08
C ALA A 27 -0.07 -16.03 11.76
N GLN A 28 -1.17 -16.14 11.02
CA GLN A 28 -2.49 -15.72 11.51
C GLN A 28 -2.90 -16.43 12.80
N GLU A 29 -2.58 -17.72 12.95
CA GLU A 29 -2.82 -18.49 14.17
C GLU A 29 -1.99 -17.98 15.36
N ALA A 30 -0.74 -17.59 15.11
CA ALA A 30 0.13 -17.00 16.13
C ALA A 30 -0.33 -15.59 16.52
N SER A 31 -0.85 -14.82 15.57
CA SER A 31 -1.48 -13.52 15.81
C SER A 31 -2.71 -13.64 16.70
N ARG A 32 -3.60 -14.60 16.42
CA ARG A 32 -4.77 -14.89 17.26
C ARG A 32 -4.35 -15.28 18.67
N LYS A 33 -3.36 -16.18 18.80
CA LYS A 33 -2.85 -16.57 20.11
C LYS A 33 -2.31 -15.38 20.90
N MET A 34 -1.49 -14.54 20.26
CA MET A 34 -0.95 -13.33 20.88
C MET A 34 -2.06 -12.34 21.29
N PHE A 35 -3.14 -12.27 20.52
CA PHE A 35 -4.29 -11.43 20.83
C PHE A 35 -5.06 -11.96 22.05
N PHE A 36 -5.35 -13.26 22.10
CA PHE A 36 -6.04 -13.90 23.23
C PHE A 36 -5.17 -14.05 24.49
N ASP A 37 -3.84 -13.94 24.38
CA ASP A 37 -2.95 -13.81 25.54
C ASP A 37 -3.15 -12.47 26.28
N ILE A 38 -3.80 -11.48 25.64
CA ILE A 38 -4.02 -10.12 26.18
C ILE A 38 -5.50 -9.87 26.47
N VAL A 39 -6.41 -10.38 25.63
CA VAL A 39 -7.86 -10.13 25.72
C VAL A 39 -8.57 -11.41 26.17
N ASP A 40 -9.43 -11.30 27.18
CA ASP A 40 -10.22 -12.42 27.69
C ASP A 40 -11.17 -13.03 26.62
N ASP A 41 -11.44 -14.32 26.77
CA ASP A 41 -12.14 -15.16 25.79
C ASP A 41 -13.66 -14.88 25.81
N GLY A 42 -14.09 -13.84 25.08
CA GLY A 42 -15.50 -13.43 24.99
C GLY A 42 -15.91 -12.78 23.67
N HIS A 43 -15.00 -12.73 22.69
CA HIS A 43 -15.21 -12.08 21.39
C HIS A 43 -15.41 -13.10 20.26
N SER A 44 -16.16 -12.70 19.22
CA SER A 44 -16.34 -13.56 18.04
C SER A 44 -15.04 -13.71 17.26
N THR A 45 -14.81 -14.89 16.68
CA THR A 45 -13.58 -15.17 15.90
C THR A 45 -13.49 -14.23 14.69
N GLU A 46 -14.64 -13.90 14.09
CA GLU A 46 -14.76 -13.01 12.94
C GLU A 46 -14.34 -11.57 13.26
N GLU A 47 -14.69 -11.03 14.43
CA GLU A 47 -14.27 -9.68 14.84
C GLU A 47 -12.78 -9.62 15.14
N VAL A 48 -12.23 -10.67 15.77
CA VAL A 48 -10.80 -10.78 16.04
C VAL A 48 -10.01 -10.84 14.73
N ASP A 49 -10.46 -11.64 13.76
CA ASP A 49 -9.81 -11.71 12.44
C ASP A 49 -9.83 -10.38 11.69
N GLN A 50 -10.94 -9.64 11.80
CA GLN A 50 -11.02 -8.30 11.21
C GLN A 50 -10.00 -7.36 11.85
N ILE A 51 -9.86 -7.37 13.18
CA ILE A 51 -8.87 -6.55 13.88
C ILE A 51 -7.44 -6.97 13.53
N LEU A 52 -7.15 -8.27 13.49
CA LEU A 52 -5.83 -8.77 13.09
C LEU A 52 -5.48 -8.39 11.65
N GLY A 53 -6.45 -8.40 10.74
CA GLY A 53 -6.30 -7.90 9.38
C GLY A 53 -5.88 -6.43 9.28
N LEU A 54 -6.19 -5.61 10.30
CA LEU A 54 -5.74 -4.21 10.37
C LEU A 54 -4.27 -4.08 10.79
N THR A 55 -3.68 -5.12 11.38
CA THR A 55 -2.34 -5.07 11.99
C THR A 55 -1.24 -5.58 11.09
N ASP A 56 -1.56 -6.08 9.89
CA ASP A 56 -0.66 -6.88 9.03
C ASP A 56 0.05 -8.00 9.80
N ASN A 57 -0.59 -8.53 10.85
CA ASN A 57 -0.02 -9.51 11.78
C ASN A 57 1.30 -9.08 12.46
N MET A 58 1.55 -7.79 12.61
CA MET A 58 2.75 -7.28 13.27
C MET A 58 2.60 -7.39 14.80
N PRO A 59 3.51 -8.06 15.53
CA PRO A 59 3.37 -8.29 16.98
C PRO A 59 3.08 -7.03 17.79
N LEU A 60 3.75 -5.92 17.44
CA LEU A 60 3.54 -4.66 18.13
C LEU A 60 2.14 -4.08 17.87
N SER A 61 1.67 -4.13 16.64
CA SER A 61 0.34 -3.67 16.23
C SER A 61 -0.77 -4.53 16.84
N ILE A 62 -0.55 -5.84 16.95
CA ILE A 62 -1.46 -6.77 17.64
C ILE A 62 -1.53 -6.41 19.12
N ASN A 63 -0.39 -6.28 19.80
CA ASN A 63 -0.33 -5.90 21.21
C ASN A 63 -1.07 -4.57 21.49
N LEU A 64 -0.94 -3.61 20.57
CA LEU A 64 -1.60 -2.32 20.64
C LEU A 64 -3.12 -2.42 20.59
N LEU A 65 -3.64 -3.06 19.55
CA LEU A 65 -5.07 -3.18 19.35
C LEU A 65 -5.69 -4.13 20.36
N ALA A 66 -4.98 -5.18 20.78
CA ALA A 66 -5.43 -6.10 21.82
C ALA A 66 -5.69 -5.35 23.14
N HIS A 67 -4.75 -4.52 23.62
CA HIS A 67 -4.99 -3.70 24.81
C HIS A 67 -6.10 -2.65 24.63
N ALA A 68 -6.30 -2.12 23.42
CA ALA A 68 -7.41 -1.22 23.15
C ALA A 68 -8.76 -1.95 23.16
N VAL A 69 -8.78 -3.20 22.67
CA VAL A 69 -9.96 -4.07 22.71
C VAL A 69 -10.28 -4.50 24.12
N ASP A 70 -9.29 -4.84 24.95
CA ASP A 70 -9.50 -5.19 26.36
C ASP A 70 -10.24 -4.08 27.12
N MET A 71 -9.95 -2.82 26.78
CA MET A 71 -10.56 -1.64 27.42
C MET A 71 -11.91 -1.24 26.83
N GLU A 72 -12.13 -1.39 25.52
CA GLU A 72 -13.27 -0.79 24.81
C GLU A 72 -14.16 -1.80 24.06
N GLY A 73 -13.67 -3.01 23.81
CA GLY A 73 -14.33 -4.08 23.07
C GLY A 73 -14.09 -4.03 21.54
N CYS A 74 -14.12 -5.21 20.90
CA CYS A 74 -13.87 -5.36 19.45
C CYS A 74 -14.79 -4.50 18.58
N SER A 75 -16.09 -4.52 18.85
CA SER A 75 -17.09 -3.82 18.05
C SER A 75 -16.92 -2.29 18.10
N ALA A 76 -16.52 -1.75 19.26
CA ALA A 76 -16.23 -0.33 19.44
C ALA A 76 -14.97 0.08 18.68
N ILE A 77 -13.90 -0.72 18.76
CA ILE A 77 -12.65 -0.48 18.03
C ILE A 77 -12.87 -0.56 16.52
N LEU A 78 -13.63 -1.55 16.03
CA LEU A 78 -13.97 -1.67 14.61
C LEU A 78 -14.88 -0.53 14.13
N ALA A 79 -15.85 -0.10 14.93
CA ALA A 79 -16.71 1.03 14.61
C ALA A 79 -15.94 2.36 14.65
N ARG A 80 -15.01 2.52 15.60
CA ARG A 80 -14.11 3.66 15.71
C ARG A 80 -13.16 3.68 14.52
N TRP A 81 -12.54 2.56 14.17
CA TRP A 81 -11.72 2.43 12.98
C TRP A 81 -12.49 2.79 11.71
N LYS A 82 -13.70 2.26 11.51
CA LYS A 82 -14.56 2.63 10.34
C LYS A 82 -14.89 4.12 10.30
N ARG A 83 -15.14 4.74 11.46
CA ARG A 83 -15.45 6.17 11.59
C ARG A 83 -14.21 7.03 11.36
N GLU A 84 -13.10 6.69 12.00
CA GLU A 84 -11.81 7.40 11.95
C GLU A 84 -11.11 7.26 10.59
N HIS A 85 -11.31 6.14 9.90
CA HIS A 85 -10.81 5.94 8.54
C HIS A 85 -11.61 6.73 7.50
N THR A 86 -12.83 7.16 7.84
CA THR A 86 -13.64 8.12 7.05
C THR A 86 -13.41 9.57 7.49
N SER A 87 -12.91 9.79 8.72
CA SER A 87 -12.60 11.09 9.28
C SER A 87 -11.50 10.96 10.34
N VAL A 88 -10.28 11.45 10.12
CA VAL A 88 -9.33 11.79 11.23
C VAL A 88 -8.70 10.55 11.93
N ILE A 89 -7.47 10.12 11.62
CA ILE A 89 -6.18 10.61 12.16
C ILE A 89 -6.26 11.44 13.46
N SER A 90 -6.64 10.86 14.59
CA SER A 90 -6.30 11.30 15.99
C SER A 90 -6.75 10.17 16.93
N GLU A 91 -6.11 9.69 18.00
CA GLU A 91 -5.05 10.13 18.91
C GLU A 91 -4.35 8.88 19.47
N GLY A 92 -3.09 9.01 19.90
CA GLY A 92 -2.27 7.92 20.45
C GLY A 92 -0.84 8.37 20.66
N TYR A 93 -0.67 9.33 21.58
CA TYR A 93 0.48 10.25 21.69
C TYR A 93 1.85 9.57 21.96
N ASP A 94 1.88 8.35 22.51
CA ASP A 94 3.15 7.72 22.94
C ASP A 94 3.70 6.61 22.02
N ARG A 95 2.88 6.04 21.13
CA ARG A 95 3.32 4.90 20.29
C ARG A 95 3.41 5.25 18.81
N ARG A 96 2.54 6.15 18.33
CA ARG A 96 2.68 6.77 17.00
C ARG A 96 4.00 7.54 16.92
N SER A 97 4.34 8.31 17.96
CA SER A 97 5.61 9.02 18.06
C SER A 97 6.82 8.08 17.97
N ASN A 98 6.84 6.98 18.74
CA ASN A 98 7.96 6.02 18.70
C ASN A 98 8.11 5.32 17.34
N LEU A 99 7.01 4.96 16.68
CA LEU A 99 7.05 4.35 15.35
C LEU A 99 7.47 5.37 14.26
N GLU A 100 6.89 6.56 14.27
CA GLU A 100 7.26 7.68 13.39
C GLU A 100 8.75 8.03 13.56
N ILE A 101 9.27 8.05 14.81
CA ILE A 101 10.69 8.24 15.12
C ILE A 101 11.53 7.09 14.56
N SER A 102 11.11 5.84 14.70
CA SER A 102 11.86 4.70 14.15
C SER A 102 11.94 4.74 12.62
N ILE A 103 10.88 5.22 11.95
CA ILE A 103 10.84 5.40 10.50
C ILE A 103 11.77 6.55 10.10
N SER A 104 11.67 7.70 10.77
CA SER A 104 12.53 8.86 10.49
C SER A 104 14.01 8.53 10.67
N LEU A 105 14.37 7.80 11.73
CA LEU A 105 15.74 7.33 11.97
C LEU A 105 16.23 6.36 10.89
N SER A 106 15.33 5.56 10.31
CA SER A 106 15.67 4.65 9.20
C SER A 106 15.92 5.41 7.90
N LEU A 107 15.11 6.43 7.64
CA LEU A 107 15.27 7.34 6.49
C LEU A 107 16.54 8.17 6.60
N ALA A 108 16.88 8.63 7.80
CA ALA A 108 18.12 9.35 8.09
C ALA A 108 19.36 8.43 8.17
N SER A 109 19.20 7.11 8.01
CA SER A 109 20.32 6.19 8.12
C SER A 109 21.27 6.35 6.92
N PRO A 110 22.59 6.16 7.11
CA PRO A 110 23.56 6.23 6.02
C PRO A 110 23.20 5.36 4.83
N ARG A 111 22.49 4.25 5.03
CA ARG A 111 22.09 3.31 3.98
C ARG A 111 21.09 3.91 2.98
N ILE A 112 20.26 4.85 3.45
CA ILE A 112 19.32 5.58 2.60
C ILE A 112 20.00 6.85 2.07
N THR A 113 20.67 7.61 2.93
CA THR A 113 21.27 8.89 2.53
C THR A 113 22.47 8.73 1.59
N SER A 114 23.14 7.56 1.57
CA SER A 114 24.23 7.26 0.63
C SER A 114 23.75 6.84 -0.76
N THR A 115 22.46 6.56 -0.92
CA THR A 115 21.88 6.08 -2.17
C THR A 115 20.85 7.10 -2.64
N PRO A 116 21.22 7.98 -3.60
CA PRO A 116 20.31 8.99 -4.16
C PRO A 116 19.00 8.35 -4.63
N ASP A 117 17.91 9.12 -4.61
CA ASP A 117 16.59 8.74 -5.13
C ASP A 117 15.87 7.61 -4.36
N THR A 118 16.47 7.08 -3.28
CA THR A 118 15.88 5.98 -2.50
C THR A 118 14.61 6.42 -1.76
N GLN A 119 14.60 7.65 -1.26
CA GLN A 119 13.44 8.20 -0.57
C GLN A 119 12.29 8.44 -1.55
N GLU A 120 12.62 8.91 -2.75
CA GLU A 120 11.72 9.15 -3.86
C GLU A 120 11.05 7.83 -4.31
N LEU A 121 11.84 6.76 -4.46
CA LEU A 121 11.31 5.43 -4.73
C LEU A 121 10.37 4.95 -3.61
N LEU A 122 10.72 5.19 -2.33
CA LEU A 122 9.87 4.81 -1.21
C LEU A 122 8.55 5.60 -1.19
N SER A 123 8.58 6.90 -1.49
CA SER A 123 7.39 7.73 -1.62
C SER A 123 6.45 7.18 -2.70
N LEU A 124 7.00 6.75 -3.84
CA LEU A 124 6.23 6.13 -4.92
C LEU A 124 5.65 4.78 -4.54
N LEU A 125 6.43 3.90 -3.90
CA LEU A 125 5.93 2.60 -3.45
C LEU A 125 4.86 2.77 -2.34
N SER A 126 4.89 3.87 -1.60
CA SER A 126 3.92 4.12 -0.52
C SER A 126 2.49 4.34 -1.02
N ILE A 127 2.32 4.80 -2.26
CA ILE A 127 1.01 4.93 -2.90
C ILE A 127 0.54 3.64 -3.62
N LEU A 128 1.37 2.58 -3.62
CA LEU A 128 1.14 1.31 -4.33
C LEU A 128 0.97 0.13 -3.35
N PRO A 129 -0.26 -0.21 -2.93
CA PRO A 129 -0.52 -1.27 -1.96
C PRO A 129 -0.08 -2.67 -2.43
N ASP A 130 -0.13 -2.94 -3.73
CA ASP A 130 0.31 -4.22 -4.28
C ASP A 130 1.82 -4.24 -4.58
N GLY A 131 2.53 -3.14 -4.35
CA GLY A 131 3.95 -2.99 -4.68
C GLY A 131 4.24 -3.10 -6.17
N LEU A 132 5.51 -3.34 -6.53
CA LEU A 132 5.98 -3.50 -7.91
C LEU A 132 6.96 -4.67 -8.05
N SER A 133 6.87 -5.40 -9.16
CA SER A 133 7.88 -6.39 -9.56
C SER A 133 9.11 -5.73 -10.20
N ASP A 134 10.20 -6.48 -10.33
CA ASP A 134 11.42 -5.98 -11.00
C ASP A 134 11.23 -5.62 -12.47
N VAL A 135 10.27 -6.27 -13.14
CA VAL A 135 9.90 -5.95 -14.52
C VAL A 135 9.20 -4.60 -14.58
N GLU A 136 8.27 -4.34 -13.65
CA GLU A 136 7.55 -3.07 -13.59
C GLU A 136 8.45 -1.93 -13.15
N LEU A 137 9.32 -2.16 -12.16
CA LEU A 137 10.34 -1.18 -11.76
C LEU A 137 11.19 -0.72 -12.95
N ARG A 138 11.59 -1.64 -13.84
CA ARG A 138 12.30 -1.30 -15.08
C ARG A 138 11.43 -0.60 -16.12
N GLN A 139 10.15 -0.95 -16.22
CA GLN A 139 9.26 -0.46 -17.27
C GLN A 139 8.61 0.89 -16.94
N SER A 140 8.48 1.23 -15.66
CA SER A 140 7.80 2.46 -15.22
C SER A 140 8.62 3.74 -15.43
N ASN A 141 9.86 3.65 -15.98
CA ASN A 141 10.72 4.78 -16.33
C ASN A 141 10.78 5.87 -15.24
N PHE A 142 10.94 5.47 -13.99
CA PHE A 142 11.11 6.41 -12.88
C PHE A 142 12.37 7.25 -13.07
N SER A 143 12.32 8.52 -12.65
CA SER A 143 13.48 9.42 -12.58
C SER A 143 14.40 9.05 -11.41
N VAL A 144 14.84 7.80 -11.36
CA VAL A 144 15.70 7.23 -10.30
C VAL A 144 16.96 6.71 -10.98
N GLN A 145 18.14 7.16 -10.55
CA GLN A 145 19.41 6.80 -11.20
C GLN A 145 19.67 5.28 -11.20
N ASP A 146 19.63 4.64 -10.03
CA ASP A 146 19.81 3.19 -9.89
C ASP A 146 18.70 2.59 -9.02
N ILE A 147 17.65 2.16 -9.68
CA ILE A 147 16.46 1.60 -9.02
C ILE A 147 16.76 0.30 -8.26
N PHE A 148 17.77 -0.47 -8.68
CA PHE A 148 18.12 -1.73 -8.04
C PHE A 148 18.97 -1.51 -6.78
N GLU A 149 19.84 -0.50 -6.78
CA GLU A 149 20.49 -0.05 -5.54
C GLU A 149 19.48 0.52 -4.55
N CYS A 150 18.53 1.35 -5.03
CA CYS A 150 17.46 1.86 -4.18
C CYS A 150 16.63 0.72 -3.56
N LYS A 151 16.21 -0.26 -4.38
CA LYS A 151 15.53 -1.48 -3.90
C LYS A 151 16.36 -2.21 -2.83
N ARG A 152 17.67 -2.39 -3.04
CA ARG A 152 18.55 -3.03 -2.05
C ARG A 152 18.59 -2.24 -0.75
N ALA A 153 18.71 -0.92 -0.80
CA ALA A 153 18.73 -0.05 0.36
C ALA A 153 17.42 -0.14 1.17
N LEU A 154 16.27 -0.14 0.50
CA LEU A 154 14.96 -0.30 1.13
C LEU A 154 14.77 -1.66 1.82
N LEU A 155 15.22 -2.75 1.18
CA LEU A 155 15.18 -4.09 1.78
C LEU A 155 16.11 -4.21 2.99
N ARG A 156 17.32 -3.66 2.92
CA ARG A 156 18.30 -3.69 4.03
C ARG A 156 17.79 -2.95 5.26
N THR A 157 17.03 -1.88 5.05
CA THR A 157 16.45 -1.05 6.13
C THR A 157 15.11 -1.56 6.63
N ALA A 158 14.54 -2.61 6.02
CA ALA A 158 13.19 -3.11 6.30
C ALA A 158 12.11 -2.02 6.17
N LEU A 159 12.36 -0.99 5.35
CA LEU A 159 11.34 -0.03 4.92
C LEU A 159 10.42 -0.63 3.85
N ALA A 160 10.95 -1.60 3.10
CA ALA A 160 10.19 -2.42 2.16
C ALA A 160 10.52 -3.91 2.34
N TYR A 161 9.67 -4.78 1.82
CA TYR A 161 9.82 -6.23 1.81
C TYR A 161 9.43 -6.80 0.45
N LEU A 162 9.77 -8.07 0.20
CA LEU A 162 9.31 -8.82 -0.97
C LEU A 162 8.19 -9.76 -0.54
N ASP A 163 7.08 -9.75 -1.27
CA ASP A 163 6.02 -10.74 -1.09
C ASP A 163 6.34 -12.08 -1.79
N ASP A 164 5.40 -13.02 -1.70
CA ASP A 164 5.50 -14.34 -2.33
C ASP A 164 5.64 -14.27 -3.86
N HIS A 165 5.11 -13.21 -4.47
CA HIS A 165 5.20 -12.93 -5.90
C HIS A 165 6.46 -12.12 -6.28
N LYS A 166 7.41 -11.94 -5.35
CA LYS A 166 8.64 -11.15 -5.52
C LYS A 166 8.39 -9.69 -5.88
N ARG A 167 7.27 -9.13 -5.41
CA ARG A 167 6.93 -7.72 -5.54
C ARG A 167 7.45 -6.96 -4.34
N LEU A 168 8.07 -5.82 -4.61
CA LEU A 168 8.56 -4.89 -3.61
C LEU A 168 7.39 -4.12 -3.02
N LYS A 169 7.04 -4.40 -1.77
CA LYS A 169 5.94 -3.80 -1.02
C LYS A 169 6.45 -3.00 0.16
N VAL A 170 5.65 -2.03 0.58
CA VAL A 170 5.92 -1.19 1.76
C VAL A 170 4.87 -1.50 2.82
N LEU A 171 5.31 -1.67 4.07
CA LEU A 171 4.42 -1.93 5.21
C LEU A 171 3.47 -0.75 5.43
N VAL A 172 2.20 -1.02 5.79
CA VAL A 172 1.17 0.02 5.99
C VAL A 172 1.64 1.19 6.86
N PRO A 173 2.31 1.00 8.01
CA PRO A 173 2.75 2.13 8.83
C PRO A 173 3.82 3.02 8.18
N VAL A 174 4.66 2.43 7.32
CA VAL A 174 5.64 3.21 6.54
C VAL A 174 4.91 3.99 5.45
N ARG A 175 3.90 3.38 4.80
CA ARG A 175 3.09 4.07 3.79
C ARG A 175 2.37 5.28 4.37
N GLU A 176 1.78 5.14 5.56
CA GLU A 176 1.11 6.24 6.27
C GLU A 176 2.08 7.36 6.65
N TYR A 177 3.25 7.00 7.17
CA TYR A 177 4.31 7.98 7.46
C TYR A 177 4.71 8.77 6.22
N MET A 178 5.00 8.07 5.11
CA MET A 178 5.41 8.70 3.87
C MET A 178 4.30 9.58 3.28
N ALA A 179 3.04 9.12 3.29
CA ALA A 179 1.91 9.92 2.83
C ALA A 179 1.73 11.23 3.62
N LYS A 180 2.05 11.21 4.92
CA LYS A 180 1.93 12.38 5.80
C LYS A 180 3.09 13.36 5.69
N PHE A 181 4.33 12.87 5.60
CA PHE A 181 5.53 13.71 5.72
C PHE A 181 6.31 13.88 4.43
N LEU A 182 6.26 12.90 3.53
CA LEU A 182 7.07 12.84 2.31
C LEU A 182 6.25 12.29 1.12
N PRO A 183 5.11 12.93 0.77
CA PRO A 183 4.29 12.47 -0.34
C PRO A 183 5.05 12.60 -1.68
N PRO A 184 4.83 11.68 -2.64
CA PRO A 184 5.47 11.78 -3.95
C PRO A 184 4.96 13.01 -4.74
N THR A 185 5.83 13.61 -5.54
CA THR A 185 5.47 14.74 -6.41
C THR A 185 4.75 14.27 -7.68
N GLU A 186 4.02 15.16 -8.34
CA GLU A 186 3.31 14.84 -9.59
C GLU A 186 4.25 14.34 -10.71
N GLU A 187 5.44 14.92 -10.81
CA GLU A 187 6.47 14.51 -11.77
C GLU A 187 6.91 13.06 -11.57
N MET A 188 6.98 12.62 -10.31
CA MET A 188 7.33 11.24 -9.96
C MET A 188 6.17 10.27 -10.24
N ILE A 189 4.93 10.72 -10.01
CA ILE A 189 3.71 9.91 -10.15
C ILE A 189 3.36 9.71 -11.62
N THR A 190 3.53 10.72 -12.47
CA THR A 190 3.05 10.73 -13.87
C THR A 190 3.52 9.52 -14.70
N PRO A 191 4.81 9.13 -14.70
CA PRO A 191 5.29 7.96 -15.46
C PRO A 191 4.64 6.64 -15.03
N LEU A 192 4.42 6.48 -13.72
CA LEU A 192 3.77 5.30 -13.14
C LEU A 192 2.30 5.21 -13.53
N LEU A 193 1.59 6.34 -13.49
CA LEU A 193 0.21 6.40 -13.95
C LEU A 193 0.12 5.99 -15.42
N LYS A 194 0.94 6.61 -16.27
CA LYS A 194 0.99 6.30 -17.68
C LYS A 194 1.24 4.80 -17.93
N HIS A 195 2.17 4.19 -17.20
CA HIS A 195 2.42 2.75 -17.30
C HIS A 195 1.19 1.89 -16.99
N LEU A 196 0.44 2.21 -15.93
CA LEU A 196 -0.75 1.44 -15.53
C LEU A 196 -1.94 1.69 -16.47
N GLN A 197 -2.04 2.89 -17.04
CA GLN A 197 -3.01 3.22 -18.10
C GLN A 197 -2.71 2.43 -19.38
N GLU A 198 -1.45 2.38 -19.80
CA GLU A 198 -1.01 1.57 -20.95
C GLU A 198 -1.28 0.08 -20.73
N LEU A 199 -1.13 -0.42 -19.50
CA LEU A 199 -1.48 -1.80 -19.15
C LEU A 199 -2.97 -2.09 -19.32
N LEU A 200 -3.85 -1.19 -18.84
CA LEU A 200 -5.29 -1.29 -19.04
C LEU A 200 -5.67 -1.21 -20.53
N GLN A 201 -5.06 -0.27 -21.28
CA GLN A 201 -5.33 -0.12 -22.70
C GLN A 201 -4.88 -1.35 -23.50
N ALA A 202 -3.71 -1.93 -23.16
CA ALA A 202 -3.21 -3.12 -23.80
C ALA A 202 -4.12 -4.34 -23.55
N TYR A 203 -4.73 -4.45 -22.37
CA TYR A 203 -5.75 -5.46 -22.10
C TYR A 203 -6.96 -5.32 -23.04
N ILE A 204 -7.48 -4.10 -23.23
CA ILE A 204 -8.64 -3.85 -24.10
C ILE A 204 -8.31 -4.19 -25.56
N ILE A 205 -7.15 -3.76 -26.07
CA ILE A 205 -6.69 -4.05 -27.44
C ILE A 205 -6.48 -5.54 -27.69
N ASN A 206 -6.15 -6.30 -26.64
CA ASN A 206 -5.91 -7.74 -26.70
C ASN A 206 -7.10 -8.58 -26.21
N GLY A 207 -8.25 -7.97 -25.92
CA GLY A 207 -9.46 -8.67 -25.51
C GLY A 207 -9.84 -9.77 -26.50
N GLY A 208 -10.09 -10.98 -25.99
CA GLY A 208 -10.44 -12.15 -26.81
C GLY A 208 -9.27 -12.86 -27.49
N LYS A 209 -8.02 -12.40 -27.33
CA LYS A 209 -6.82 -13.08 -27.84
C LYS A 209 -6.20 -13.98 -26.77
N GLN A 210 -5.39 -14.95 -27.18
CA GLN A 210 -4.60 -15.78 -26.25
C GLN A 210 -3.65 -14.95 -25.38
N SER A 211 -3.18 -13.80 -25.89
CA SER A 211 -2.37 -12.83 -25.14
C SER A 211 -3.11 -12.14 -23.99
N ALA A 212 -4.45 -12.17 -23.96
CA ALA A 212 -5.26 -11.56 -22.90
C ALA A 212 -4.93 -12.13 -21.51
N ALA A 213 -4.59 -13.43 -21.43
CA ALA A 213 -4.28 -14.08 -20.15
C ALA A 213 -3.11 -13.42 -19.41
N LEU A 214 -2.06 -13.00 -20.14
CA LEU A 214 -0.92 -12.30 -19.56
C LEU A 214 -1.33 -10.93 -18.99
N TYR A 215 -2.18 -10.19 -19.72
CA TYR A 215 -2.68 -8.90 -19.26
C TYR A 215 -3.62 -9.04 -18.06
N VAL A 216 -4.47 -10.07 -18.05
CA VAL A 216 -5.33 -10.38 -16.90
C VAL A 216 -4.49 -10.67 -15.66
N GLN A 217 -3.44 -11.47 -15.79
CA GLN A 217 -2.52 -11.75 -14.68
C GLN A 217 -1.86 -10.46 -14.16
N ARG A 218 -1.30 -9.64 -15.05
CA ARG A 218 -0.64 -8.38 -14.67
C ARG A 218 -1.61 -7.37 -14.03
N LEU A 219 -2.83 -7.26 -14.56
CA LEU A 219 -3.87 -6.39 -13.98
C LEU A 219 -4.34 -6.89 -12.62
N THR A 220 -4.43 -8.21 -12.44
CA THR A 220 -4.78 -8.81 -11.13
C THR A 220 -3.72 -8.51 -10.08
N LEU A 221 -2.44 -8.57 -10.43
CA LEU A 221 -1.32 -8.25 -9.54
C LEU A 221 -1.19 -6.75 -9.23
N ASN A 222 -1.84 -5.87 -10.00
CA ASN A 222 -1.87 -4.42 -9.78
C ASN A 222 -3.26 -3.90 -9.46
N TYR A 223 -4.16 -4.78 -9.00
CA TYR A 223 -5.57 -4.44 -8.82
C TYR A 223 -5.77 -3.24 -7.89
N THR A 224 -5.19 -3.31 -6.69
CA THR A 224 -5.27 -2.26 -5.66
C THR A 224 -4.43 -1.05 -6.05
N ASN A 225 -3.32 -1.24 -6.77
CA ASN A 225 -2.55 -0.14 -7.35
C ASN A 225 -3.41 0.71 -8.30
N ILE A 226 -4.06 0.06 -9.27
CA ILE A 226 -4.95 0.71 -10.25
C ILE A 226 -6.15 1.34 -9.56
N GLN A 227 -6.75 0.64 -8.61
CA GLN A 227 -7.84 1.15 -7.80
C GLN A 227 -7.45 2.43 -7.05
N ASN A 228 -6.31 2.43 -6.36
CA ASN A 228 -5.82 3.61 -5.62
C ASN A 228 -5.55 4.77 -6.55
N ILE A 229 -5.01 4.50 -7.73
CA ILE A 229 -4.74 5.51 -8.75
C ILE A 229 -6.02 6.13 -9.28
N ILE A 230 -7.03 5.31 -9.60
CA ILE A 230 -8.32 5.82 -10.06
C ILE A 230 -8.96 6.65 -8.95
N GLN A 231 -8.96 6.16 -7.71
CA GLN A 231 -9.50 6.90 -6.58
C GLN A 231 -8.78 8.24 -6.39
N ASN A 232 -7.46 8.25 -6.32
CA ASN A 232 -6.67 9.47 -6.12
C ASN A 232 -6.71 10.41 -7.33
N GLY A 233 -6.71 9.91 -8.55
CA GLY A 233 -6.80 10.70 -9.77
C GLY A 233 -8.15 11.41 -9.92
N LEU A 234 -9.23 10.78 -9.46
CA LEU A 234 -10.55 11.41 -9.36
C LEU A 234 -10.63 12.48 -8.25
N TYR A 235 -9.74 12.42 -7.25
CA TYR A 235 -9.65 13.42 -6.16
C TYR A 235 -8.68 14.57 -6.45
N MET A 236 -7.57 14.30 -7.14
CA MET A 236 -6.47 15.25 -7.37
C MET A 236 -6.67 16.13 -8.61
N GLY A 237 -7.75 15.93 -9.37
CA GLY A 237 -8.05 16.75 -10.53
C GLY A 237 -6.98 16.62 -11.62
N HIS A 238 -6.68 15.38 -12.05
CA HIS A 238 -5.77 15.17 -13.17
C HIS A 238 -6.16 16.06 -14.37
N PRO A 239 -5.18 16.65 -15.08
CA PRO A 239 -5.42 17.65 -16.11
C PRO A 239 -6.25 17.16 -17.30
N ASN A 240 -6.51 15.84 -17.41
CA ASN A 240 -7.36 15.27 -18.45
C ASN A 240 -8.45 14.35 -17.87
N LEU A 241 -9.66 14.91 -17.75
CA LEU A 241 -10.85 14.17 -17.33
C LEU A 241 -11.16 13.00 -18.27
N ALA A 242 -10.87 13.11 -19.56
CA ALA A 242 -11.14 12.06 -20.54
C ALA A 242 -10.31 10.80 -20.26
N ASP A 243 -9.03 10.97 -19.90
CA ASP A 243 -8.15 9.84 -19.56
C ASP A 243 -8.62 9.16 -18.27
N SER A 244 -9.08 9.94 -17.28
CA SER A 244 -9.63 9.41 -16.03
C SER A 244 -10.92 8.60 -16.27
N ILE A 245 -11.81 9.08 -17.14
CA ILE A 245 -13.02 8.37 -17.54
C ILE A 245 -12.69 7.08 -18.30
N SER A 246 -11.76 7.14 -19.27
CA SER A 246 -11.33 5.98 -20.04
C SER A 246 -10.71 4.90 -19.14
N CYS A 247 -9.81 5.28 -18.23
CA CYS A 247 -9.18 4.34 -17.30
C CYS A 247 -10.20 3.69 -16.36
N THR A 248 -11.14 4.47 -15.84
CA THR A 248 -12.20 3.93 -14.98
C THR A 248 -13.10 2.98 -15.75
N SER A 249 -13.44 3.31 -17.01
CA SER A 249 -14.25 2.46 -17.87
C SER A 249 -13.56 1.13 -18.20
N HIS A 250 -12.27 1.18 -18.55
CA HIS A 250 -11.46 -0.02 -18.80
C HIS A 250 -11.33 -0.90 -17.55
N PHE A 251 -11.17 -0.29 -16.37
CA PHE A 251 -11.09 -1.03 -15.12
C PHE A 251 -12.43 -1.67 -14.73
N ILE A 252 -13.56 -1.00 -14.98
CA ILE A 252 -14.90 -1.59 -14.80
C ILE A 252 -15.07 -2.80 -15.72
N LEU A 253 -14.71 -2.69 -17.00
CA LEU A 253 -14.76 -3.81 -17.95
C LEU A 253 -13.88 -4.99 -17.50
N PHE A 254 -12.68 -4.69 -17.00
CA PHE A 254 -11.81 -5.71 -16.42
C PHE A 254 -12.49 -6.42 -15.24
N ASN A 255 -13.06 -5.67 -14.28
CA ASN A 255 -13.76 -6.23 -13.12
C ASN A 255 -14.92 -7.15 -13.51
N SER A 256 -15.74 -6.74 -14.48
CA SER A 256 -16.83 -7.56 -15.01
C SER A 256 -16.32 -8.88 -15.58
N ASN A 257 -15.20 -8.86 -16.31
CA ASN A 257 -14.64 -10.07 -16.95
C ASN A 257 -14.00 -11.05 -15.96
N ILE A 258 -13.52 -10.58 -14.81
CA ILE A 258 -12.98 -11.44 -13.74
C ILE A 258 -14.02 -11.77 -12.65
N GLY A 259 -15.29 -11.40 -12.84
CA GLY A 259 -16.37 -11.69 -11.90
C GLY A 259 -16.29 -10.92 -10.57
N LYS A 260 -15.55 -9.81 -10.51
CA LYS A 260 -15.51 -8.92 -9.35
C LYS A 260 -16.58 -7.84 -9.45
N ALA A 261 -17.26 -7.56 -8.34
CA ALA A 261 -18.25 -6.48 -8.29
C ALA A 261 -17.62 -5.14 -8.69
N ALA A 262 -18.31 -4.37 -9.55
CA ALA A 262 -17.91 -3.02 -9.84
C ALA A 262 -17.91 -2.22 -8.52
N MET A 263 -16.75 -1.71 -8.13
CA MET A 263 -16.63 -0.79 -6.98
C MET A 263 -17.62 0.38 -7.08
N PRO A 264 -17.88 1.12 -5.99
CA PRO A 264 -18.61 2.40 -6.02
C PRO A 264 -17.79 3.52 -6.71
N LEU A 265 -17.22 3.23 -7.88
CA LEU A 265 -16.58 4.17 -8.79
C LEU A 265 -17.57 4.68 -9.84
N VAL A 266 -18.62 3.90 -10.17
CA VAL A 266 -19.64 4.27 -11.16
C VAL A 266 -20.36 5.56 -10.75
N ASP A 267 -20.80 5.67 -9.49
CA ASP A 267 -21.46 6.88 -8.98
C ASP A 267 -20.53 8.12 -9.01
N LYS A 268 -19.23 7.91 -8.79
CA LYS A 268 -18.22 8.98 -8.89
C LYS A 268 -17.98 9.44 -10.33
N VAL A 269 -17.93 8.52 -11.29
CA VAL A 269 -17.81 8.89 -12.71
C VAL A 269 -19.06 9.62 -13.20
N LEU A 270 -20.25 9.18 -12.79
CA LEU A 270 -21.51 9.82 -13.15
C LEU A 270 -21.61 11.25 -12.58
N THR A 271 -21.21 11.46 -11.33
CA THR A 271 -21.18 12.80 -10.72
C THR A 271 -20.16 13.74 -11.37
N LEU A 272 -19.01 13.24 -11.83
CA LEU A 272 -18.02 14.04 -12.56
C LEU A 272 -18.49 14.38 -13.98
N GLY A 273 -19.08 13.43 -14.72
CA GLY A 273 -19.66 13.67 -16.04
C GLY A 273 -20.82 14.67 -16.01
N ALA A 274 -21.66 14.63 -14.96
CA ALA A 274 -22.74 15.60 -14.75
C ALA A 274 -22.22 17.03 -14.47
N ARG A 275 -21.10 17.17 -13.77
CA ARG A 275 -20.47 18.49 -13.50
C ARG A 275 -19.89 19.13 -14.76
N THR A 276 -19.33 18.35 -15.68
CA THR A 276 -18.85 18.89 -16.96
C THR A 276 -19.95 19.34 -17.91
N HIS A 277 -21.07 18.61 -17.99
CA HIS A 277 -22.21 19.08 -18.78
C HIS A 277 -22.82 20.37 -18.23
N ALA A 278 -22.84 20.55 -16.90
CA ALA A 278 -23.30 21.81 -16.31
C ALA A 278 -22.37 23.01 -16.61
N HIS A 279 -21.07 22.76 -16.81
CA HIS A 279 -20.10 23.81 -17.14
C HIS A 279 -20.12 24.19 -18.63
N GLU A 280 -20.34 23.22 -19.53
CA GLU A 280 -20.49 23.48 -20.97
C GLU A 280 -21.80 24.21 -21.34
N ILE A 281 -22.86 24.06 -20.54
CA ILE A 281 -24.14 24.75 -20.76
C ILE A 281 -24.09 26.22 -20.32
N HIS A 282 -23.13 26.61 -19.47
CA HIS A 282 -22.97 28.00 -19.00
C HIS A 282 -21.94 28.83 -19.79
N VAL A 283 -21.25 28.23 -20.77
CA VAL A 283 -20.24 28.90 -21.61
C VAL A 283 -20.69 28.99 -23.09
N ARG A 284 -21.96 28.75 -23.37
CA ARG A 284 -22.62 29.07 -24.66
C ARG A 284 -23.73 30.09 -24.45
#